data_AF-A0A1F5FMZ9-F1
#
_entry.id   AF-A0A1F5FMZ9-F1
#
_cell.length_a   1.000
_cell.length_b   1.000
_cell.length_c   1.000
_cell.angle_alpha   90.00
_cell.angle_beta   90.00
_cell.angle_gamma   90.00
#
_symmetry.space_group_name_H-M   'P 1'
#
loop_
_entity.id
_entity.type
_entity.pdbx_description
1 polymer ?
#
loop_
_entity_poly.entity_id
_entity_poly.type
_entity_poly.pdbx_seq_one_letter_code
_entity_poly.pdbx_strand_id
1 'polypeptide(L)' 'MSLLPKFVTRFFWGDNTKDLSLSKHGKYISQTLMDKGDLPSIKWLLKKKSKKQLKKNISPKMNKKARNFWKIYLG' A
#
# COMPACT_ATOMS: atom_id res chain seq x y z
N MET A 1 -16.19 -10.26 -5.08
CA MET A 1 -16.24 -8.80 -5.32
C MET A 1 -14.87 -8.23 -5.05
N SER A 2 -14.28 -7.48 -5.99
CA SER A 2 -13.00 -6.79 -5.74
C SER A 2 -13.22 -5.76 -4.62
N LEU A 3 -12.55 -5.96 -3.49
CA LEU A 3 -12.74 -5.16 -2.27
C LEU A 3 -11.95 -3.85 -2.27
N LEU A 4 -11.24 -3.55 -3.37
CA LEU A 4 -10.36 -2.39 -3.49
C LEU A 4 -10.99 -1.30 -4.35
N PRO A 5 -10.87 -0.02 -3.95
CA PRO A 5 -11.34 1.09 -4.77
C PRO A 5 -10.66 1.13 -6.14
N LYS A 6 -11.38 1.60 -7.18
CA LYS A 6 -10.84 1.72 -8.56
C LYS A 6 -9.53 2.52 -8.64
N PHE A 7 -9.40 3.57 -7.84
CA PHE A 7 -8.19 4.39 -7.77
C PHE A 7 -7.00 3.68 -7.10
N VAL A 8 -7.24 2.58 -6.37
CA VAL A 8 -6.18 1.71 -5.82
C VAL A 8 -5.85 0.59 -6.80
N THR A 9 -6.86 0.00 -7.47
CA THR A 9 -6.66 -1.12 -8.40
C THR A 9 -5.77 -0.76 -9.60
N ARG A 10 -5.72 0.52 -9.99
CA ARG A 10 -4.79 1.04 -11.01
C ARG A 10 -3.29 0.90 -10.67
N PHE A 11 -2.93 0.43 -9.50
CA PHE A 11 -1.53 0.12 -9.17
C PHE A 11 -1.20 -1.37 -9.32
N PHE A 12 -2.19 -2.18 -9.72
CA PHE A 12 -2.13 -3.65 -9.76
C PHE A 12 -2.58 -4.20 -11.12
N TRP A 13 -2.27 -3.50 -12.22
CA TRP A 13 -2.77 -3.84 -13.58
C TRP A 13 -2.40 -5.26 -14.05
N GLY A 14 -1.33 -5.86 -13.52
CA GLY A 14 -0.90 -7.23 -13.83
C GLY A 14 -1.40 -8.30 -12.86
N ASP A 15 -2.08 -7.92 -11.79
CA ASP A 15 -2.59 -8.85 -10.78
C ASP A 15 -4.06 -9.17 -11.02
N ASN A 16 -4.49 -10.33 -10.56
CA ASN A 16 -5.91 -10.66 -10.55
C ASN A 16 -6.64 -9.84 -9.47
N THR A 17 -7.01 -8.61 -9.83
CA THR A 17 -7.71 -7.65 -8.95
C THR A 17 -9.04 -8.18 -8.40
N LYS A 18 -9.59 -9.26 -8.98
CA LYS A 18 -10.80 -9.93 -8.47
C LYS A 18 -10.55 -10.74 -7.19
N ASP A 19 -9.33 -11.21 -6.95
CA ASP A 19 -8.94 -11.91 -5.70
C ASP A 19 -8.10 -11.02 -4.76
N LEU A 20 -7.63 -9.87 -5.26
CA LEU A 20 -6.85 -8.93 -4.47
C LEU A 20 -7.71 -8.23 -3.39
N SER A 21 -7.53 -8.64 -2.14
CA SER A 21 -8.21 -8.07 -0.98
C SER A 21 -7.23 -7.61 0.10
N LEU A 22 -7.58 -6.54 0.83
CA LEU A 22 -6.77 -6.03 1.95
C LEU A 22 -6.63 -7.05 3.10
N SER A 23 -7.57 -8.00 3.20
CA SER A 23 -7.57 -9.08 4.20
C SER A 23 -6.52 -10.14 3.86
N LYS A 24 -6.53 -10.65 2.63
CA LYS A 24 -5.59 -11.70 2.19
C LYS A 24 -4.21 -11.15 1.83
N HIS A 25 -4.15 -10.00 1.17
CA HIS A 25 -2.93 -9.45 0.56
C HIS A 25 -2.52 -8.10 1.16
N GLY A 26 -2.92 -7.82 2.40
CA GLY A 26 -2.75 -6.50 3.02
C GLY A 26 -1.30 -6.00 3.06
N LYS A 27 -0.31 -6.88 3.24
CA LYS A 27 1.12 -6.52 3.20
C LYS A 27 1.55 -6.07 1.81
N TYR A 28 1.24 -6.86 0.79
CA TYR A 28 1.56 -6.58 -0.61
C TYR A 28 0.91 -5.26 -1.06
N ILE A 29 -0.39 -5.10 -0.81
CA ILE A 29 -1.12 -3.87 -1.17
C ILE A 29 -0.50 -2.64 -0.49
N SER A 30 -0.18 -2.75 0.81
CA SER A 30 0.44 -1.65 1.54
C SER A 30 1.80 -1.29 0.95
N GLN A 31 2.63 -2.29 0.65
CA GLN A 31 3.96 -2.08 0.08
C GLN A 31 3.89 -1.41 -1.30
N THR A 32 3.03 -1.91 -2.19
CA THR A 32 2.86 -1.34 -3.53
C THR A 32 2.37 0.10 -3.47
N LEU A 33 1.37 0.39 -2.63
CA LEU A 33 0.86 1.75 -2.47
C LEU A 33 1.90 2.67 -1.82
N MET A 34 2.60 2.22 -0.79
CA MET A 34 3.68 3.00 -0.17
C MET A 34 4.84 3.27 -1.14
N ASP A 35 5.07 2.41 -2.14
CA ASP A 35 6.17 2.58 -3.09
C ASP A 35 5.80 3.44 -4.30
N LYS A 36 4.57 3.28 -4.84
CA LYS A 36 4.16 3.86 -6.13
C LYS A 36 2.79 4.55 -6.11
N GLY A 37 2.07 4.50 -5.00
CA GLY A 37 0.71 5.02 -4.87
C GLY A 37 0.64 6.55 -4.95
N ASP A 38 -0.50 7.06 -5.38
CA ASP A 38 -0.80 8.50 -5.38
C ASP A 38 -1.39 8.96 -4.04
N LEU A 39 -1.53 10.29 -3.88
CA LEU A 39 -2.10 10.90 -2.68
C LEU A 39 -3.46 10.31 -2.28
N PRO A 40 -4.45 10.15 -3.19
CA PRO A 40 -5.71 9.48 -2.89
C PRO A 40 -5.55 8.05 -2.36
N SER A 41 -4.73 7.22 -3.01
CA SER A 41 -4.49 5.84 -2.58
C SER A 41 -3.79 5.76 -1.22
N ILE A 42 -2.82 6.64 -0.98
CA ILE A 42 -2.12 6.73 0.30
C ILE A 42 -3.08 7.17 1.41
N LYS A 43 -3.90 8.20 1.18
CA LYS A 43 -4.90 8.66 2.14
C LYS A 43 -5.88 7.54 2.49
N TRP A 44 -6.29 6.75 1.50
CA TRP A 44 -7.13 5.57 1.73
C TRP A 44 -6.40 4.50 2.57
N LEU A 45 -5.14 4.20 2.25
CA LEU A 45 -4.34 3.22 2.99
C LEU A 45 -4.15 3.62 4.46
N LEU A 46 -3.86 4.89 4.73
CA LEU A 46 -3.70 5.45 6.08
C LEU A 46 -4.99 5.35 6.90
N LYS A 47 -6.17 5.42 6.27
CA LYS A 47 -7.46 5.20 6.94
C LYS A 47 -7.74 3.72 7.24
N LYS A 48 -7.13 2.79 6.50
CA LYS A 48 -7.40 1.35 6.60
C LYS A 48 -6.38 0.57 7.41
N LYS A 49 -5.17 1.09 7.59
CA LYS A 49 -4.08 0.43 8.33
C LYS A 49 -3.55 1.36 9.40
N SER A 50 -3.21 0.78 10.55
CA SER A 50 -2.59 1.54 11.63
C SER A 50 -1.13 1.89 11.30
N LYS A 51 -0.63 2.98 11.90
CA LYS A 51 0.77 3.40 11.80
C LYS A 51 1.76 2.26 12.10
N LYS A 52 1.46 1.44 13.13
CA LYS A 52 2.27 0.25 13.51
C LYS A 52 2.30 -0.81 12.42
N GLN A 53 1.18 -1.06 11.73
CA GLN A 53 1.12 -2.01 10.62
C GLN A 53 1.89 -1.50 9.41
N LEU A 54 1.78 -0.20 9.09
CA LEU A 54 2.50 0.41 7.98
C LEU A 54 4.01 0.40 8.22
N LYS A 55 4.47 0.69 9.44
CA LYS A 55 5.88 0.63 9.81
C LYS A 55 6.46 -0.79 9.61
N LYS A 56 5.70 -1.83 9.99
CA LYS A 56 6.07 -3.24 9.74
C LYS A 56 6.12 -3.62 8.26
N ASN A 57 5.38 -2.89 7.42
CA ASN A 57 5.31 -3.17 5.99
C ASN A 57 6.43 -2.46 5.20
N ILE A 58 7.20 -1.56 5.80
CA ILE A 58 8.39 -0.97 5.16
C ILE A 58 9.38 -2.11 4.83
N SER A 59 9.68 -2.26 3.54
CA SER A 59 10.52 -3.36 3.05
C SER A 59 11.83 -2.84 2.43
N PRO A 60 12.95 -3.58 2.59
CA PRO A 60 14.20 -3.29 1.87
C PRO A 60 14.06 -3.35 0.34
N LYS A 61 13.00 -3.99 -0.18
CA LYS A 61 12.72 -4.09 -1.62
C LYS A 61 12.06 -2.83 -2.20
N MET A 62 11.53 -1.93 -1.36
CA MET A 62 10.94 -0.67 -1.82
C MET A 62 12.01 0.28 -2.34
N ASN A 63 11.62 1.23 -3.19
CA ASN A 63 12.49 2.31 -3.62
C ASN A 63 13.09 3.04 -2.40
N LYS A 64 14.39 3.38 -2.47
CA LYS A 64 15.12 4.06 -1.40
C LYS A 64 14.44 5.37 -0.97
N LYS A 65 13.94 6.16 -1.94
CA LYS A 65 13.24 7.43 -1.66
C LYS A 65 11.94 7.20 -0.88
N ALA A 66 11.09 6.30 -1.36
CA ALA A 66 9.83 5.94 -0.70
C ALA A 66 10.08 5.41 0.71
N ARG A 67 11.03 4.48 0.86
CA ARG A 67 11.40 3.91 2.16
C ARG A 67 11.86 4.97 3.16
N ASN A 68 12.72 5.89 2.74
CA ASN A 68 13.21 6.96 3.60
C ASN A 68 12.08 7.90 4.00
N PHE A 69 11.21 8.28 3.07
CA PHE A 69 10.01 9.07 3.36
C PHE A 69 9.15 8.40 4.44
N TRP A 70 8.83 7.11 4.28
CA TRP A 70 7.98 6.40 5.24
C TRP A 70 8.64 6.20 6.60
N LYS A 71 9.96 6.02 6.66
CA LYS A 71 10.69 6.00 7.94
C LYS A 71 10.57 7.32 8.69
N ILE A 72 10.67 8.45 7.99
CA ILE A 72 10.53 9.78 8.59
C ILE A 72 9.08 10.04 9.00
N TYR A 73 8.13 9.84 8.08
CA TYR A 73 6.71 10.11 8.30
C TYR A 73 6.10 9.23 9.41
N LEU A 74 6.52 7.97 9.49
CA LEU A 74 5.99 7.02 10.49
C LEU A 74 6.81 6.98 11.79
N GLY A 75 7.91 7.73 11.90
CA GLY A 75 8.79 7.75 13.09
C GLY A 75 9.21 6.36 13.54
#